data_AF-A0A1B6DMC3-F1
#
_entry.id   AF-A0A1B6DMC3-F1
#
_cell.length_a   1.000
_cell.length_b   1.000
_cell.length_c   1.000
_cell.angle_alpha   90.00
_cell.angle_beta   90.00
_cell.angle_gamma   90.00
#
_symmetry.space_group_name_H-M   'P 1'
#
loop_
_entity.id
_entity.type
_entity.pdbx_description
1 polymer ?
#
loop_
_entity_poly.entity_id
_entity_poly.type
_entity_poly.pdbx_seq_one_letter_code
_entity_poly.pdbx_strand_id
1 'polypeptide(L)'
;KNGGVVQEMKTSPSLRKPLSKRTFTPQTAKPAPLRDLNRVPVTTNSTPGGGKDSARRPQALPSLPPVQLQPTVTLDVATTELRQAACGVQALGVLVNYLVFNLDAFSTPSLKKELEKMRADWLKTKLEMEEVKATYIRSEEEREECQRRLNESRNQIQAYNEQHNLEMVALNNEHETKVQALEARIGEITEMHCQCSKEFERLKQFHDDKIEELKRSAKAELDRKEMELNDRLTSILADLNDEKEHSKKLMELLHSDKDVKLQATTSRCKVLEDEVKSLRVVFELRSAELQDLRKQNEIAVRDAQQLPAAEQKITTLQARVEDLELQLERKLSSEQ
;
A
#
# COMPACT_ATOMS: atom_id res chain seq x y z
N LYS A 1 -19.84 -33.34 13.90
CA LYS A 1 -20.30 -32.63 12.69
C LYS A 1 -20.88 -31.28 13.14
N ASN A 2 -20.01 -30.29 13.36
CA ASN A 2 -20.41 -28.93 13.72
C ASN A 2 -19.99 -28.03 12.56
N GLY A 3 -20.95 -27.66 11.72
CA GLY A 3 -20.76 -26.71 10.64
C GLY A 3 -20.96 -25.30 11.16
N GLY A 4 -19.87 -24.55 11.34
CA GLY A 4 -19.90 -23.10 11.48
C GLY A 4 -19.99 -22.48 10.10
N VAL A 5 -21.13 -21.89 9.77
CA VAL A 5 -21.30 -21.07 8.56
C VAL A 5 -20.82 -19.66 8.89
N VAL A 6 -19.80 -19.25 8.14
CA VAL A 6 -19.15 -17.95 8.16
C VAL A 6 -20.14 -16.87 7.74
N GLN A 7 -20.28 -15.83 8.57
CA GLN A 7 -21.11 -14.67 8.32
C GLN A 7 -20.34 -13.70 7.42
N GLU A 8 -20.77 -13.54 6.17
CA GLU A 8 -20.25 -12.55 5.22
C GLU A 8 -20.47 -11.11 5.74
N MET A 9 -19.39 -10.41 6.06
CA MET A 9 -19.41 -8.96 6.22
C MET A 9 -19.24 -8.29 4.85
N LYS A 10 -20.36 -7.87 4.27
CA LYS A 10 -20.40 -7.00 3.08
C LYS A 10 -20.10 -5.56 3.51
N THR A 11 -18.95 -5.06 3.12
CA THR A 11 -18.54 -3.67 3.29
C THR A 11 -19.18 -2.80 2.20
N SER A 12 -20.02 -1.85 2.62
CA SER A 12 -20.60 -0.81 1.77
C SER A 12 -19.57 0.29 1.46
N PRO A 13 -19.49 0.82 0.23
CA PRO A 13 -18.65 1.98 -0.07
C PRO A 13 -19.42 3.28 0.21
N SER A 14 -18.92 4.06 1.18
CA SER A 14 -19.41 5.41 1.46
C SER A 14 -18.71 6.42 0.55
N LEU A 15 -19.43 6.91 -0.45
CA LEU A 15 -19.04 8.04 -1.31
C LEU A 15 -19.03 9.35 -0.48
N ARG A 16 -17.84 9.78 -0.03
CA ARG A 16 -17.63 11.15 0.49
C ARG A 16 -17.31 12.10 -0.66
N LYS A 17 -18.16 13.13 -0.80
CA LYS A 17 -17.94 14.32 -1.63
C LYS A 17 -16.81 15.19 -1.05
N PRO A 18 -15.91 15.76 -1.85
CA PRO A 18 -15.00 16.80 -1.38
C PRO A 18 -15.71 18.17 -1.35
N LEU A 19 -15.70 18.79 -0.17
CA LEU A 19 -16.16 20.15 0.08
C LEU A 19 -15.13 21.14 -0.50
N SER A 20 -15.55 21.98 -1.44
CA SER A 20 -14.72 23.03 -2.02
C SER A 20 -14.32 24.08 -0.98
N LYS A 21 -13.04 24.42 -1.02
CA LYS A 21 -12.38 25.46 -0.23
C LYS A 21 -13.05 26.82 -0.45
N ARG A 22 -13.42 27.46 0.67
CA ARG A 22 -13.73 28.90 0.75
C ARG A 22 -12.45 29.70 0.50
N THR A 23 -12.45 30.51 -0.54
CA THR A 23 -11.53 31.63 -0.70
C THR A 23 -12.13 32.82 0.07
N PHE A 24 -11.64 33.08 1.28
CA PHE A 24 -11.88 34.33 1.99
C PHE A 24 -10.78 35.31 1.60
N THR A 25 -11.16 36.37 0.90
CA THR A 25 -10.31 37.55 0.64
C THR A 25 -10.27 38.43 1.90
N PRO A 26 -9.10 38.94 2.31
CA PRO A 26 -9.00 39.89 3.40
C PRO A 26 -9.28 41.31 2.87
N GLN A 27 -10.31 41.98 3.39
CA GLN A 27 -10.41 43.44 3.29
C GLN A 27 -10.09 44.05 4.64
N THR A 28 -8.83 44.43 4.78
CA THR A 28 -8.34 45.33 5.81
C THR A 28 -8.84 46.74 5.55
N ALA A 29 -9.51 47.33 6.53
CA ALA A 29 -9.73 48.75 6.61
C ALA A 29 -8.39 49.51 6.63
N LYS A 30 -8.32 50.65 5.92
CA LYS A 30 -7.44 51.76 6.27
C LYS A 30 -8.28 53.04 6.37
N PRO A 31 -8.10 53.83 7.45
CA PRO A 31 -8.72 55.14 7.62
C PRO A 31 -7.96 56.24 6.86
N ALA A 32 -8.62 57.38 6.71
CA ALA A 32 -8.17 58.60 6.06
C ALA A 32 -6.84 59.15 6.62
N PRO A 33 -6.07 59.92 5.83
CA PRO A 33 -4.97 60.70 6.36
C PRO A 33 -5.47 62.04 6.94
N LEU A 34 -5.16 62.27 8.22
CA LEU A 34 -5.01 63.60 8.79
C LEU A 34 -3.92 64.35 8.02
N ARG A 35 -4.19 65.59 7.62
CA ARG A 35 -3.15 66.58 7.39
C ARG A 35 -3.31 67.70 8.41
N ASP A 36 -2.30 67.79 9.26
CA ASP A 36 -2.00 68.92 10.13
C ASP A 36 -1.91 70.23 9.33
N LEU A 37 -2.62 71.25 9.82
CA LEU A 37 -2.20 72.64 9.67
C LEU A 37 -2.31 73.29 11.04
N ASN A 38 -1.17 73.34 11.72
CA ASN A 38 -1.00 74.04 12.97
C ASN A 38 -0.08 75.25 12.73
N ARG A 39 -0.51 76.42 13.21
CA ARG A 39 0.29 77.57 13.69
C ARG A 39 1.22 78.29 12.69
N VAL A 40 1.04 79.61 12.51
CA VAL A 40 1.56 80.73 13.32
C VAL A 40 1.07 82.06 12.70
N PRO A 41 0.61 83.05 13.48
CA PRO A 41 0.46 84.43 13.05
C PRO A 41 1.73 85.22 13.41
N VAL A 42 2.44 85.75 12.41
CA VAL A 42 3.48 86.77 12.62
C VAL A 42 3.22 87.89 11.62
N THR A 43 2.81 89.01 12.21
CA THR A 43 3.13 90.40 11.89
C THR A 43 3.88 90.65 10.57
N THR A 44 3.38 91.59 9.77
CA THR A 44 4.05 92.88 9.51
C THR A 44 3.32 93.68 8.42
N ASN A 45 3.28 95.00 8.63
CA ASN A 45 3.22 96.05 7.61
C ASN A 45 1.88 96.31 6.91
N SER A 46 1.16 97.31 7.41
CA SER A 46 1.19 98.65 6.79
C SER A 46 0.27 99.59 7.58
N THR A 47 0.85 100.46 8.41
CA THR A 47 0.60 101.92 8.43
C THR A 47 1.47 102.51 9.53
N PRO A 48 2.46 103.34 9.17
CA PRO A 48 2.86 104.40 10.09
C PRO A 48 2.98 105.76 9.38
N GLY A 49 2.48 106.77 10.08
CA GLY A 49 3.28 107.93 10.43
C GLY A 49 3.54 108.99 9.36
N GLY A 50 2.90 110.14 9.55
CA GLY A 50 3.38 111.43 9.07
C GLY A 50 2.97 112.52 10.06
N GLY A 51 3.82 112.80 11.04
CA GLY A 51 3.75 113.99 11.89
C GLY A 51 4.69 115.10 11.40
N LYS A 52 4.71 116.20 12.17
CA LYS A 52 5.52 117.43 12.09
C LYS A 52 4.90 118.56 11.25
N ASP A 53 5.00 119.85 11.57
CA ASP A 53 5.48 120.61 12.73
C ASP A 53 5.14 122.09 12.47
N SER A 54 4.96 122.86 13.56
CA SER A 54 5.43 124.25 13.76
C SER A 54 5.18 125.38 12.75
N ALA A 55 4.49 126.45 13.21
CA ALA A 55 4.97 127.85 13.20
C ALA A 55 3.92 128.75 13.89
N ARG A 56 4.08 129.17 15.16
CA ARG A 56 4.89 130.30 15.67
C ARG A 56 4.34 131.68 15.27
N ARG A 57 3.69 132.34 16.24
CA ARG A 57 3.40 133.79 16.29
C ARG A 57 4.70 134.57 16.58
N PRO A 58 4.82 135.82 16.12
CA PRO A 58 5.19 136.93 17.03
C PRO A 58 4.38 138.21 16.69
N GLN A 59 3.62 138.82 17.61
CA GLN A 59 4.02 139.89 18.52
C GLN A 59 5.02 140.92 17.96
N ALA A 60 4.57 142.18 17.82
CA ALA A 60 5.27 143.40 18.27
C ALA A 60 4.32 144.62 18.25
N LEU A 61 4.18 145.28 19.41
CA LEU A 61 3.86 146.71 19.63
C LEU A 61 5.06 147.57 19.12
N PRO A 62 5.16 148.92 19.26
CA PRO A 62 4.23 149.99 19.73
C PRO A 62 4.25 151.26 18.82
N SER A 63 3.39 152.26 19.07
CA SER A 63 3.77 153.71 19.14
C SER A 63 2.55 154.64 19.28
N LEU A 64 2.47 155.31 20.43
CA LEU A 64 1.72 156.56 20.72
C LEU A 64 2.48 157.78 20.12
N PRO A 65 2.09 159.05 20.39
CA PRO A 65 0.86 159.85 20.12
C PRO A 65 1.27 161.14 19.30
N PRO A 66 0.47 162.23 19.08
CA PRO A 66 0.19 163.25 20.12
C PRO A 66 -1.08 164.16 19.96
N VAL A 67 -1.63 164.60 21.12
CA VAL A 67 -1.93 166.00 21.54
C VAL A 67 -3.12 166.82 20.96
N GLN A 68 -3.80 167.50 21.92
CA GLN A 68 -4.66 168.73 21.91
C GLN A 68 -6.15 168.49 22.22
N LEU A 69 -6.85 169.16 23.15
CA LEU A 69 -6.62 170.25 24.12
C LEU A 69 -7.70 170.14 25.23
N GLN A 70 -7.40 170.68 26.42
CA GLN A 70 -8.22 170.74 27.67
C GLN A 70 -9.51 171.61 27.53
N PRO A 71 -10.38 171.84 28.57
CA PRO A 71 -10.27 171.47 30.00
C PRO A 71 -11.56 171.00 30.74
N THR A 72 -11.34 170.44 31.94
CA THR A 72 -12.24 170.41 33.14
C THR A 72 -13.61 169.70 32.98
N VAL A 73 -13.97 168.64 33.70
CA VAL A 73 -14.15 168.56 35.17
C VAL A 73 -13.95 167.11 35.65
N THR A 74 -13.02 166.94 36.59
CA THR A 74 -12.56 165.69 37.20
C THR A 74 -13.43 165.30 38.39
N LEU A 75 -14.20 164.19 38.31
CA LEU A 75 -14.45 163.21 39.42
C LEU A 75 -15.36 162.04 38.99
N ASP A 76 -16.17 162.21 37.95
CA ASP A 76 -17.26 161.26 37.59
C ASP A 76 -16.83 160.10 36.66
N VAL A 77 -15.65 160.18 36.06
CA VAL A 77 -15.14 159.14 35.11
C VAL A 77 -14.42 158.00 35.84
N ALA A 78 -13.69 158.29 36.93
CA ALA A 78 -12.99 157.26 37.70
C ALA A 78 -13.96 156.33 38.47
N THR A 79 -15.12 156.86 38.88
CA THR A 79 -16.17 156.05 39.53
C THR A 79 -16.91 155.17 38.53
N THR A 80 -17.02 155.58 37.27
CA THR A 80 -17.66 154.80 36.20
C THR A 80 -16.74 153.71 35.67
N GLU A 81 -15.44 153.98 35.48
CA GLU A 81 -14.44 152.94 35.15
C GLU A 81 -14.27 151.91 36.27
N LEU A 82 -14.25 152.34 37.54
CA LEU A 82 -14.17 151.43 38.68
C LEU A 82 -15.45 150.57 38.81
N ARG A 83 -16.63 151.15 38.55
CA ARG A 83 -17.88 150.37 38.46
C ARG A 83 -17.86 149.39 37.30
N GLN A 84 -17.28 149.76 36.16
CA GLN A 84 -17.21 148.90 34.99
C GLN A 84 -16.20 147.75 35.18
N ALA A 85 -15.09 147.99 35.88
CA ALA A 85 -14.17 146.95 36.32
C ALA A 85 -14.78 146.04 37.40
N ALA A 86 -15.51 146.60 38.37
CA ALA A 86 -16.24 145.83 39.39
C ALA A 86 -17.35 144.96 38.77
N CYS A 87 -18.10 145.49 37.79
CA CYS A 87 -19.03 144.71 36.96
C CYS A 87 -18.31 143.65 36.14
N GLY A 88 -17.12 143.94 35.60
CA GLY A 88 -16.29 142.97 34.88
C GLY A 88 -15.84 141.81 35.77
N VAL A 89 -15.43 142.08 37.01
CA VAL A 89 -15.06 141.06 38.00
C VAL A 89 -16.29 140.28 38.48
N GLN A 90 -17.44 140.93 38.68
CA GLN A 90 -18.69 140.22 38.94
C GLN A 90 -19.12 139.34 37.77
N ALA A 91 -19.00 139.83 36.53
CA ALA A 91 -19.29 139.06 35.33
C ALA A 91 -18.34 137.87 35.17
N LEU A 92 -17.04 138.05 35.43
CA LEU A 92 -16.07 136.94 35.48
C LEU A 92 -16.37 135.99 36.63
N GLY A 93 -16.77 136.49 37.79
CA GLY A 93 -17.19 135.68 38.94
C GLY A 93 -18.41 134.83 38.60
N VAL A 94 -19.42 135.39 37.94
CA VAL A 94 -20.59 134.67 37.42
C VAL A 94 -20.19 133.68 36.33
N LEU A 95 -19.25 134.04 35.44
CA LEU A 95 -18.77 133.17 34.37
C LEU A 95 -17.97 131.98 34.92
N VAL A 96 -17.06 132.22 35.87
CA VAL A 96 -16.29 131.17 36.56
C VAL A 96 -17.22 130.33 37.41
N ASN A 97 -18.19 130.93 38.13
CA ASN A 97 -19.19 130.20 38.89
C ASN A 97 -20.06 129.32 37.97
N TYR A 98 -20.46 129.84 36.81
CA TYR A 98 -21.19 129.09 35.79
C TYR A 98 -20.33 127.98 35.17
N LEU A 99 -19.05 128.23 34.90
CA LEU A 99 -18.11 127.24 34.35
C LEU A 99 -17.76 126.14 35.36
N VAL A 100 -17.60 126.48 36.63
CA VAL A 100 -17.21 125.54 37.70
C VAL A 100 -18.42 124.76 38.21
N PHE A 101 -19.53 125.43 38.56
CA PHE A 101 -20.66 124.78 39.22
C PHE A 101 -21.75 124.30 38.25
N ASN A 102 -21.97 124.99 37.12
CA ASN A 102 -23.05 124.63 36.19
C ASN A 102 -22.57 123.83 34.98
N LEU A 103 -21.36 124.09 34.48
CA LEU A 103 -20.77 123.38 33.33
C LEU A 103 -19.68 122.39 33.71
N ASP A 104 -19.22 122.40 34.96
CA ASP A 104 -18.17 121.50 35.47
C ASP A 104 -16.92 121.46 34.56
N ALA A 105 -16.56 122.61 33.98
CA ALA A 105 -15.60 122.75 32.89
C ALA A 105 -14.15 122.41 33.29
N PHE A 106 -13.87 122.35 34.59
CA PHE A 106 -12.57 121.94 35.16
C PHE A 106 -12.55 120.49 35.65
N SER A 107 -13.72 119.88 35.90
CA SER A 107 -13.76 118.43 35.94
C SER A 107 -13.47 117.94 34.53
N THR A 108 -12.75 116.84 34.41
CA THR A 108 -12.48 116.21 33.12
C THR A 108 -13.50 115.07 32.93
N PRO A 109 -14.79 115.34 32.58
CA PRO A 109 -15.83 114.34 32.51
C PRO A 109 -15.59 113.30 31.41
N SER A 110 -14.88 113.67 30.34
CA SER A 110 -14.43 112.74 29.30
C SER A 110 -13.47 111.70 29.89
N LEU A 111 -12.47 112.13 30.67
CA LEU A 111 -11.52 111.25 31.34
C LEU A 111 -12.20 110.35 32.38
N LYS A 112 -13.20 110.85 33.11
CA LYS A 112 -13.97 110.04 34.05
C LYS A 112 -14.78 108.95 33.34
N LYS A 113 -15.47 109.29 32.25
CA LYS A 113 -16.17 108.31 31.41
C LYS A 113 -15.20 107.29 30.81
N GLU A 114 -14.01 107.71 30.40
CA GLU A 114 -12.97 106.84 29.88
C GLU A 114 -12.41 105.91 30.97
N LEU A 115 -12.22 106.39 32.19
CA LEU A 115 -11.85 105.57 33.35
C LEU A 115 -12.95 104.57 33.72
N GLU A 116 -14.21 104.99 33.72
CA GLU A 116 -15.36 104.11 33.97
C GLU A 116 -15.48 103.05 32.88
N LYS A 117 -15.29 103.43 31.61
CA LYS A 117 -15.23 102.50 30.48
C LYS A 117 -14.07 101.53 30.62
N MET A 118 -12.85 102.00 30.89
CA MET A 118 -11.69 101.14 31.10
C MET A 118 -11.89 100.19 32.29
N ARG A 119 -12.54 100.63 33.37
CA ARG A 119 -12.91 99.77 34.51
C ARG A 119 -13.91 98.70 34.10
N ALA A 120 -14.94 99.07 33.33
CA ALA A 120 -15.93 98.11 32.83
C ALA A 120 -15.30 97.10 31.86
N ASP A 121 -14.46 97.55 30.94
CA ASP A 121 -13.73 96.71 29.98
C ASP A 121 -12.74 95.78 30.69
N TRP A 122 -12.05 96.28 31.73
CA TRP A 122 -11.18 95.47 32.59
C TRP A 122 -11.98 94.39 33.32
N LEU A 123 -13.12 94.74 33.91
CA LEU A 123 -13.98 93.79 34.61
C LEU A 123 -14.52 92.71 33.66
N LYS A 124 -14.94 93.12 32.46
CA LYS A 124 -15.41 92.23 31.40
C LYS A 124 -14.31 91.27 30.95
N THR A 125 -13.11 91.79 30.65
CA THR A 125 -11.96 90.97 30.24
C THR A 125 -11.55 89.99 31.34
N LYS A 126 -11.61 90.43 32.61
CA LYS A 126 -11.31 89.56 33.75
C LYS A 126 -12.34 88.42 33.87
N LEU A 127 -13.63 88.72 33.69
CA LEU A 127 -14.70 87.72 33.70
C LEU A 127 -14.53 86.71 32.55
N GLU A 128 -14.28 87.19 31.33
CA GLU A 128 -14.00 86.35 30.16
C GLU A 128 -12.79 85.44 30.39
N MET A 129 -11.70 85.97 30.97
CA MET A 129 -10.52 85.17 31.32
C MET A 129 -10.86 84.07 32.33
N GLU A 130 -11.67 84.36 33.36
CA GLU A 130 -12.09 83.34 34.32
C GLU A 130 -13.01 82.29 33.69
N GLU A 131 -13.90 82.69 32.78
CA GLU A 131 -14.72 81.76 32.00
C GLU A 131 -13.88 80.85 31.10
N VAL A 132 -12.87 81.40 30.41
CA VAL A 132 -11.92 80.60 29.61
C VAL A 132 -11.13 79.65 30.49
N LYS A 133 -10.68 80.06 31.68
CA LYS A 133 -10.01 79.15 32.61
C LYS A 133 -10.93 78.03 33.06
N ALA A 134 -12.19 78.35 33.40
CA ALA A 134 -13.16 77.37 33.82
C ALA A 134 -13.56 76.40 32.69
N THR A 135 -13.58 76.85 31.44
CA THR A 135 -13.83 75.97 30.28
C THR A 135 -12.60 75.13 29.92
N TYR A 136 -11.39 75.69 30.06
CA TYR A 136 -10.14 74.93 29.89
C TYR A 136 -10.05 73.77 30.88
N ILE A 137 -10.30 74.01 32.17
CA ILE A 137 -10.28 72.97 33.21
C ILE A 137 -11.31 71.88 32.89
N ARG A 138 -12.55 72.26 32.55
CA ARG A 138 -13.60 71.29 32.17
C ARG A 138 -13.20 70.45 30.96
N SER A 139 -12.63 71.06 29.92
CA SER A 139 -12.17 70.33 28.74
C SER A 139 -10.99 69.41 29.04
N GLU A 140 -10.09 69.80 29.95
CA GLU A 140 -8.98 68.96 30.40
C GLU A 140 -9.50 67.74 31.19
N GLU A 141 -10.43 67.94 32.12
CA GLU A 141 -11.08 66.87 32.88
C GLU A 141 -11.81 65.87 31.95
N GLU A 142 -12.55 66.38 30.96
CA GLU A 142 -13.21 65.54 29.94
C GLU A 142 -12.20 64.74 29.10
N ARG A 143 -11.05 65.35 28.74
CA ARG A 143 -9.97 64.68 28.02
C ARG A 143 -9.37 63.56 28.86
N GLU A 144 -9.11 63.80 30.14
CA GLU A 144 -8.61 62.80 31.07
C GLU A 144 -9.61 61.66 31.28
N GLU A 145 -10.90 61.96 31.38
CA GLU A 145 -11.95 60.95 31.46
C GLU A 145 -12.08 60.11 30.19
N CYS A 146 -12.01 60.75 29.02
CA CYS A 146 -11.96 60.04 27.74
C CYS A 146 -10.73 59.13 27.66
N GLN A 147 -9.56 59.62 28.10
CA GLN A 147 -8.33 58.84 28.16
C GLN A 147 -8.44 57.65 29.12
N ARG A 148 -9.06 57.82 30.30
CA ARG A 148 -9.33 56.72 31.24
C ARG A 148 -10.21 55.64 30.61
N ARG A 149 -11.33 56.02 29.98
CA ARG A 149 -12.23 55.08 29.29
C ARG A 149 -11.54 54.33 28.15
N LEU A 150 -10.68 55.01 27.37
CA LEU A 150 -9.88 54.37 26.33
C LEU A 150 -8.88 53.36 26.92
N ASN A 151 -8.20 53.72 28.01
CA ASN A 151 -7.26 52.83 28.68
C ASN A 151 -7.97 51.61 29.29
N GLU A 152 -9.14 51.79 29.90
CA GLU A 152 -9.97 50.70 30.42
C GLU A 152 -10.41 49.74 29.31
N SER A 153 -10.93 50.27 28.20
CA SER A 153 -11.31 49.44 27.04
C SER A 153 -10.11 48.70 26.45
N ARG A 154 -8.95 49.37 26.34
CA ARG A 154 -7.69 48.74 25.89
C ARG A 154 -7.28 47.60 26.80
N ASN A 155 -7.33 47.80 28.12
CA ASN A 155 -6.98 46.78 29.11
C ASN A 155 -7.96 45.60 29.07
N GLN A 156 -9.26 45.86 28.87
CA GLN A 156 -10.26 44.79 28.71
C GLN A 156 -10.01 43.95 27.46
N ILE A 157 -9.73 44.59 26.32
CA ILE A 157 -9.37 43.89 25.08
C ILE A 157 -8.10 43.05 25.28
N GLN A 158 -7.11 43.62 25.97
CA GLN A 158 -5.87 42.91 26.26
C GLN A 158 -6.12 41.69 27.16
N ALA A 159 -6.88 41.83 28.25
CA ALA A 159 -7.23 40.71 29.13
C ALA A 159 -8.00 39.62 28.40
N TYR A 160 -8.97 39.98 27.54
CA TYR A 160 -9.71 39.02 26.73
C TYR A 160 -8.80 38.30 25.73
N ASN A 161 -7.87 39.02 25.08
CA ASN A 161 -6.89 38.42 24.17
C ASN A 161 -5.95 37.47 24.91
N GLU A 162 -5.48 37.83 26.10
CA GLU A 162 -4.62 36.97 26.94
C GLU A 162 -5.37 35.70 27.37
N GLN A 163 -6.61 35.84 27.83
CA GLN A 163 -7.46 34.69 28.17
C GLN A 163 -7.69 33.78 26.96
N HIS A 164 -8.11 34.34 25.83
CA HIS A 164 -8.33 33.57 24.61
C HIS A 164 -7.04 32.87 24.16
N ASN A 165 -5.89 33.53 24.25
CA ASN A 165 -4.61 32.93 23.89
C ASN A 165 -4.26 31.76 24.83
N LEU A 166 -4.49 31.89 26.13
CA LEU A 166 -4.30 30.80 27.09
C LEU A 166 -5.22 29.61 26.81
N GLU A 167 -6.50 29.86 26.52
CA GLU A 167 -7.47 28.83 26.15
C GLU A 167 -7.07 28.12 24.85
N MET A 168 -6.62 28.87 23.83
CA MET A 168 -6.14 28.32 22.57
C MET A 168 -4.88 27.46 22.76
N VAL A 169 -3.93 27.90 23.59
CA VAL A 169 -2.72 27.11 23.91
C VAL A 169 -3.08 25.84 24.66
N ALA A 170 -3.97 25.91 25.65
CA ALA A 170 -4.42 24.75 26.40
C ALA A 170 -5.12 23.72 25.50
N LEU A 171 -6.04 24.18 24.64
CA LEU A 171 -6.74 23.34 23.68
C LEU A 171 -5.77 22.73 22.66
N ASN A 172 -4.81 23.51 22.16
CA ASN A 172 -3.79 23.01 21.24
C ASN A 172 -2.92 21.93 21.87
N ASN A 173 -2.49 22.11 23.12
CA ASN A 173 -1.72 21.10 23.86
C ASN A 173 -2.54 19.82 24.11
N GLU A 174 -3.83 19.94 24.40
CA GLU A 174 -4.72 18.78 24.55
C GLU A 174 -4.87 18.02 23.22
N HIS A 175 -5.01 18.73 22.10
CA HIS A 175 -5.05 18.11 20.79
C HIS A 175 -3.73 17.45 20.43
N GLU A 176 -2.60 18.12 20.67
CA GLU A 176 -1.27 17.59 20.40
C GLU A 176 -0.98 16.31 21.20
N THR A 177 -1.33 16.29 22.49
CA THR A 177 -1.19 15.09 23.33
C THR A 177 -2.08 13.93 22.86
N LYS A 178 -3.33 14.21 22.45
CA LYS A 178 -4.21 13.19 21.83
C LYS A 178 -3.65 12.66 20.51
N VAL A 179 -3.10 13.53 19.67
CA VAL A 179 -2.47 13.12 18.40
C VAL A 179 -1.27 12.22 18.68
N GLN A 180 -0.37 12.63 19.57
CA GLN A 180 0.79 11.82 19.96
C GLN A 180 0.38 10.45 20.54
N ALA A 181 -0.67 10.40 21.37
CA ALA A 181 -1.19 9.14 21.92
C ALA A 181 -1.75 8.22 20.82
N LEU A 182 -2.47 8.77 19.84
CA LEU A 182 -2.99 8.00 18.70
C LEU A 182 -1.86 7.53 17.78
N GLU A 183 -0.85 8.35 17.53
CA GLU A 183 0.34 7.99 16.75
C GLU A 183 1.12 6.85 17.42
N ALA A 184 1.33 6.92 18.74
CA ALA A 184 1.95 5.84 19.51
C ALA A 184 1.14 4.53 19.39
N ARG A 185 -0.20 4.62 19.52
CA ARG A 185 -1.08 3.45 19.39
C ARG A 185 -1.05 2.84 17.99
N ILE A 186 -0.98 3.67 16.94
CA ILE A 186 -0.81 3.20 15.56
C ILE A 186 0.55 2.50 15.40
N GLY A 187 1.61 3.03 16.01
CA GLY A 187 2.93 2.40 16.06
C GLY A 187 2.88 0.99 16.67
N GLU A 188 2.28 0.85 17.86
CA GLU A 188 2.09 -0.45 18.54
C GLU A 188 1.33 -1.45 17.67
N ILE A 189 0.20 -1.04 17.08
CA ILE A 189 -0.61 -1.92 16.20
C ILE A 189 0.19 -2.36 14.98
N THR A 190 0.97 -1.46 14.39
CA THR A 190 1.81 -1.77 13.23
C THR A 190 2.91 -2.76 13.57
N GLU A 191 3.53 -2.62 14.75
CA GLU A 191 4.54 -3.56 15.23
C GLU A 191 3.93 -4.94 15.50
N MET A 192 2.79 -5.00 16.19
CA MET A 192 2.06 -6.26 16.44
C MET A 192 1.66 -6.95 15.13
N HIS A 193 1.19 -6.19 14.14
CA HIS A 193 0.88 -6.73 12.81
C HIS A 193 2.13 -7.26 12.11
N CYS A 194 3.26 -6.55 12.16
CA CYS A 194 4.54 -6.99 11.62
C CYS A 194 5.03 -8.29 12.27
N GLN A 195 4.92 -8.40 13.60
CA GLN A 195 5.27 -9.61 14.34
C GLN A 195 4.35 -10.78 13.95
N CYS A 196 3.03 -10.58 13.95
CA CYS A 196 2.07 -11.61 13.56
C CYS A 196 2.28 -12.07 12.12
N SER A 197 2.54 -11.15 11.20
CA SER A 197 2.88 -11.46 9.81
C SER A 197 4.16 -12.29 9.69
N LYS A 198 5.20 -12.00 10.47
CA LYS A 198 6.41 -12.81 10.53
C LYS A 198 6.14 -14.22 11.06
N GLU A 199 5.38 -14.36 12.14
CA GLU A 199 5.03 -15.69 12.67
C GLU A 199 4.19 -16.50 11.68
N PHE A 200 3.26 -15.84 10.98
CA PHE A 200 2.45 -16.48 9.96
C PHE A 200 3.32 -17.00 8.80
N GLU A 201 4.27 -16.20 8.31
CA GLU A 201 5.15 -16.64 7.24
C GLU A 201 6.08 -17.77 7.68
N ARG A 202 6.60 -17.74 8.92
CA ARG A 202 7.38 -18.86 9.49
C ARG A 202 6.57 -20.15 9.57
N LEU A 203 5.33 -20.07 10.05
CA LEU A 203 4.47 -21.25 10.18
C LEU A 203 4.12 -21.81 8.80
N LYS A 204 3.87 -20.94 7.83
CA LYS A 204 3.62 -21.33 6.43
C LYS A 204 4.83 -22.04 5.83
N GLN A 205 6.03 -21.46 5.96
CA GLN A 205 7.28 -22.08 5.50
C GLN A 205 7.50 -23.46 6.15
N PHE A 206 7.29 -23.56 7.47
CA PHE A 206 7.39 -24.83 8.17
C PHE A 206 6.42 -25.89 7.65
N HIS A 207 5.17 -25.53 7.35
CA HIS A 207 4.20 -26.45 6.77
C HIS A 207 4.56 -26.83 5.33
N ASP A 208 5.01 -25.89 4.51
CA ASP A 208 5.45 -26.15 3.15
C ASP A 208 6.64 -27.13 3.14
N ASP A 209 7.64 -26.91 4.00
CA ASP A 209 8.78 -27.82 4.18
C ASP A 209 8.31 -29.21 4.63
N LYS A 210 7.35 -29.28 5.55
CA LYS A 210 6.81 -30.56 6.04
C LYS A 210 6.03 -31.31 4.95
N ILE A 211 5.28 -30.59 4.12
CA ILE A 211 4.57 -31.17 2.97
C ILE A 211 5.57 -31.73 1.96
N GLU A 212 6.62 -30.97 1.63
CA GLU A 212 7.65 -31.44 0.70
C GLU A 212 8.44 -32.64 1.26
N GLU A 213 8.69 -32.68 2.58
CA GLU A 213 9.26 -33.85 3.24
C GLU A 213 8.37 -35.09 3.12
N LEU A 214 7.07 -34.95 3.43
CA LEU A 214 6.12 -36.06 3.31
C LEU A 214 5.98 -36.54 1.86
N LYS A 215 5.94 -35.63 0.89
CA LYS A 215 5.93 -35.98 -0.54
C LYS A 215 7.18 -36.74 -0.94
N ARG A 216 8.37 -36.29 -0.51
CA ARG A 216 9.64 -36.98 -0.80
C ARG A 216 9.68 -38.37 -0.16
N SER A 217 9.25 -38.50 1.09
CA SER A 217 9.18 -39.80 1.78
C SER A 217 8.21 -40.76 1.10
N ALA A 218 6.99 -40.31 0.78
CA ALA A 218 5.99 -41.12 0.12
C ALA A 218 6.44 -41.58 -1.28
N LYS A 219 7.09 -40.70 -2.04
CA LYS A 219 7.67 -41.05 -3.34
C LYS A 219 8.76 -42.11 -3.20
N ALA A 220 9.68 -41.94 -2.24
CA ALA A 220 10.75 -42.91 -2.01
C ALA A 220 10.20 -44.29 -1.58
N GLU A 221 9.13 -44.34 -0.79
CA GLU A 221 8.45 -45.60 -0.45
C GLU A 221 7.78 -46.25 -1.66
N LEU A 222 7.14 -45.46 -2.51
CA LEU A 222 6.54 -45.95 -3.75
C LEU A 222 7.61 -46.51 -4.70
N ASP A 223 8.70 -45.79 -4.93
CA ASP A 223 9.82 -46.23 -5.77
C ASP A 223 10.45 -47.53 -5.23
N ARG A 224 10.59 -47.67 -3.90
CA ARG A 224 11.05 -48.92 -3.26
C ARG A 224 10.09 -50.08 -3.51
N LYS A 225 8.78 -49.86 -3.38
CA LYS A 225 7.78 -50.90 -3.61
C LYS A 225 7.68 -51.30 -5.07
N GLU A 226 7.81 -50.36 -5.99
CA GLU A 226 7.91 -50.66 -7.42
C GLU A 226 9.14 -51.51 -7.73
N MET A 227 10.31 -51.18 -7.15
CA MET A 227 11.51 -51.99 -7.28
C MET A 227 11.33 -53.40 -6.71
N GLU A 228 10.81 -53.55 -5.49
CA GLU A 228 10.53 -54.85 -4.88
C GLU A 228 9.57 -55.72 -5.72
N LEU A 229 8.52 -55.11 -6.30
CA LEU A 229 7.55 -55.81 -7.15
C LEU A 229 8.17 -56.21 -8.49
N ASN A 230 9.00 -55.34 -9.09
CA ASN A 230 9.71 -55.65 -10.33
C ASN A 230 10.73 -56.78 -10.12
N ASP A 231 11.46 -56.80 -9.01
CA ASP A 231 12.39 -57.88 -8.67
C ASP A 231 11.64 -59.22 -8.50
N ARG A 232 10.49 -59.21 -7.81
CA ARG A 232 9.64 -60.40 -7.67
C ARG A 232 9.08 -60.88 -9.00
N LEU A 233 8.61 -59.95 -9.85
CA LEU A 233 8.12 -60.29 -11.19
C LEU A 233 9.23 -60.92 -12.02
N THR A 234 10.44 -60.36 -11.97
CA THR A 234 11.61 -60.88 -12.68
C THR A 234 12.00 -62.28 -12.18
N SER A 235 11.97 -62.51 -10.87
CA SER A 235 12.20 -63.84 -10.28
C SER A 235 11.17 -64.86 -10.75
N ILE A 236 9.87 -64.54 -10.68
CA ILE A 236 8.80 -65.44 -11.12
C ILE A 236 8.90 -65.73 -12.63
N LEU A 237 9.26 -64.72 -13.44
CA LEU A 237 9.48 -64.92 -14.87
C LEU A 237 10.66 -65.85 -15.16
N ALA A 238 11.74 -65.75 -14.38
CA ALA A 238 12.88 -66.68 -14.46
C ALA A 238 12.45 -68.10 -14.08
N ASP A 239 11.77 -68.28 -12.94
CA ASP A 239 11.26 -69.58 -12.47
C ASP A 239 10.32 -70.23 -13.51
N LEU A 240 9.41 -69.44 -14.11
CA LEU A 240 8.52 -69.91 -15.17
C LEU A 240 9.27 -70.33 -16.43
N ASN A 241 10.38 -69.66 -16.75
CA ASN A 241 11.21 -70.02 -17.89
C ASN A 241 11.99 -71.31 -17.62
N ASP A 242 12.54 -71.46 -16.43
CA ASP A 242 13.23 -72.67 -15.99
C ASP A 242 12.28 -73.87 -16.00
N GLU A 243 11.06 -73.73 -15.47
CA GLU A 243 10.05 -74.79 -15.50
C GLU A 243 9.61 -75.15 -16.93
N LYS A 244 9.47 -74.14 -17.82
CA LYS A 244 9.19 -74.39 -19.25
C LYS A 244 10.31 -75.17 -19.93
N GLU A 245 11.57 -74.81 -19.66
CA GLU A 245 12.73 -75.53 -20.18
C GLU A 245 12.82 -76.95 -19.60
N HIS A 246 12.51 -77.14 -18.32
CA HIS A 246 12.41 -78.46 -17.69
C HIS A 246 11.30 -79.32 -18.34
N SER A 247 10.11 -78.76 -18.54
CA SER A 247 8.99 -79.42 -19.22
C SER A 247 9.35 -79.81 -20.66
N LYS A 248 10.00 -78.90 -21.40
CA LYS A 248 10.48 -79.16 -22.77
C LYS A 248 11.53 -80.27 -22.81
N LYS A 249 12.54 -80.25 -21.94
CA LYS A 249 13.55 -81.31 -21.82
C LYS A 249 12.92 -82.67 -21.49
N LEU A 250 11.97 -82.70 -20.55
CA LEU A 250 11.24 -83.93 -20.21
C LEU A 250 10.45 -84.46 -21.42
N MET A 251 9.78 -83.56 -22.15
CA MET A 251 9.06 -83.91 -23.37
C MET A 251 9.99 -84.44 -24.46
N GLU A 252 11.16 -83.83 -24.67
CA GLU A 252 12.19 -84.30 -25.61
C GLU A 252 12.72 -85.69 -25.21
N LEU A 253 13.01 -85.91 -23.92
CA LEU A 253 13.43 -87.22 -23.40
C LEU A 253 12.35 -88.28 -23.64
N LEU A 254 11.07 -87.97 -23.37
CA LEU A 254 9.97 -88.90 -23.63
C LEU A 254 9.79 -89.22 -25.12
N HIS A 255 9.95 -88.24 -26.02
CA HIS A 255 9.91 -88.50 -27.45
C HIS A 255 11.10 -89.38 -27.87
N SER A 256 12.31 -89.09 -27.40
CA SER A 256 13.48 -89.91 -27.70
C SER A 256 13.37 -91.35 -27.18
N ASP A 257 12.84 -91.55 -25.96
CA ASP A 257 12.60 -92.89 -25.39
C ASP A 257 11.55 -93.66 -26.19
N LYS A 258 10.47 -92.98 -26.62
CA LYS A 258 9.47 -93.57 -27.52
C LYS A 258 10.10 -93.99 -28.85
N ASP A 259 10.93 -93.13 -29.45
CA ASP A 259 11.58 -93.41 -30.73
C ASP A 259 12.57 -94.58 -30.60
N VAL A 260 13.38 -94.64 -29.53
CA VAL A 260 14.28 -95.77 -29.26
C VAL A 260 13.49 -97.06 -29.04
N LYS A 261 12.41 -97.02 -28.27
CA LYS A 261 11.54 -98.20 -28.05
C LYS A 261 10.88 -98.66 -29.35
N LEU A 262 10.37 -97.73 -30.17
CA LEU A 262 9.81 -98.04 -31.50
C LEU A 262 10.88 -98.62 -32.43
N GLN A 263 12.10 -98.08 -32.42
CA GLN A 263 13.20 -98.61 -33.22
C GLN A 263 13.62 -100.01 -32.75
N ALA A 264 13.69 -100.25 -31.44
CA ALA A 264 14.02 -101.55 -30.86
C ALA A 264 12.96 -102.60 -31.16
N THR A 265 11.66 -102.27 -31.01
CA THR A 265 10.56 -103.19 -31.38
C THR A 265 10.55 -103.47 -32.87
N THR A 266 10.73 -102.45 -33.71
CA THR A 266 10.85 -102.60 -35.16
C THR A 266 12.02 -103.52 -35.54
N SER A 267 13.18 -103.33 -34.91
CA SER A 267 14.36 -104.18 -35.15
C SER A 267 14.13 -105.61 -34.72
N ARG A 268 13.48 -105.84 -33.57
CA ARG A 268 13.10 -107.19 -33.11
C ARG A 268 12.10 -107.85 -34.06
N CYS A 269 11.09 -107.12 -34.54
CA CYS A 269 10.14 -107.63 -35.52
C CYS A 269 10.87 -108.05 -36.81
N LYS A 270 11.84 -107.27 -37.29
CA LYS A 270 12.67 -107.64 -38.45
C LYS A 270 13.45 -108.94 -38.23
N VAL A 271 14.10 -109.09 -37.07
CA VAL A 271 14.83 -110.33 -36.74
C VAL A 271 13.90 -111.54 -36.74
N LEU A 272 12.71 -111.41 -36.12
CA LEU A 272 11.71 -112.47 -36.12
C LEU A 272 11.18 -112.77 -37.52
N GLU A 273 10.95 -111.75 -38.35
CA GLU A 273 10.57 -111.94 -39.75
C GLU A 273 11.64 -112.72 -40.53
N ASP A 274 12.91 -112.40 -40.33
CA ASP A 274 14.02 -113.07 -40.99
C ASP A 274 14.21 -114.50 -40.47
N GLU A 275 14.00 -114.74 -39.17
CA GLU A 275 13.96 -116.08 -38.59
C GLU A 275 12.80 -116.91 -39.16
N VAL A 276 11.61 -116.34 -39.28
CA VAL A 276 10.45 -116.99 -39.92
C VAL A 276 10.73 -117.32 -41.39
N LYS A 277 11.36 -116.40 -42.15
CA LYS A 277 11.80 -116.67 -43.53
C LYS A 277 12.82 -117.80 -43.58
N SER A 278 13.81 -117.79 -42.70
CA SER A 278 14.84 -118.84 -42.59
C SER A 278 14.22 -120.20 -42.26
N LEU A 279 13.35 -120.26 -41.24
CA LEU A 279 12.61 -121.46 -40.87
C LEU A 279 11.71 -121.97 -41.99
N ARG A 280 11.09 -121.08 -42.76
CA ARG A 280 10.32 -121.44 -43.95
C ARG A 280 11.21 -122.10 -45.00
N VAL A 281 12.39 -121.55 -45.29
CA VAL A 281 13.37 -122.15 -46.20
C VAL A 281 13.82 -123.53 -45.70
N VAL A 282 14.13 -123.66 -44.41
CA VAL A 282 14.51 -124.95 -43.80
C VAL A 282 13.37 -125.96 -43.90
N PHE A 283 12.13 -125.53 -43.64
CA PHE A 283 10.95 -126.39 -43.77
C PHE A 283 10.75 -126.86 -45.22
N GLU A 284 10.86 -125.96 -46.18
CA GLU A 284 10.81 -126.29 -47.62
C GLU A 284 11.90 -127.31 -47.98
N LEU A 285 13.13 -127.12 -47.49
CA LEU A 285 14.25 -128.04 -47.71
C LEU A 285 13.98 -129.44 -47.12
N ARG A 286 13.51 -129.50 -45.86
CA ARG A 286 13.18 -130.78 -45.18
C ARG A 286 11.98 -131.47 -45.81
N SER A 287 11.00 -130.71 -46.29
CA SER A 287 9.85 -131.25 -47.02
C SER A 287 10.28 -131.87 -48.35
N ALA A 288 11.17 -131.20 -49.10
CA ALA A 288 11.76 -131.74 -50.32
C ALA A 288 12.59 -133.01 -50.04
N GLU A 289 13.45 -132.98 -49.01
CA GLU A 289 14.24 -134.14 -48.59
C GLU A 289 13.34 -135.32 -48.17
N LEU A 290 12.28 -135.08 -47.38
CA LEU A 290 11.29 -136.11 -47.04
C LEU A 290 10.59 -136.68 -48.27
N GLN A 291 10.25 -135.84 -49.25
CA GLN A 291 9.64 -136.29 -50.49
C GLN A 291 10.60 -137.16 -51.31
N ASP A 292 11.89 -136.80 -51.36
CA ASP A 292 12.91 -137.60 -52.04
C ASP A 292 13.20 -138.92 -51.31
N LEU A 293 13.29 -138.92 -49.99
CA LEU A 293 13.40 -140.14 -49.19
C LEU A 293 12.18 -141.05 -49.37
N ARG A 294 10.95 -140.49 -49.45
CA ARG A 294 9.75 -141.27 -49.77
C ARG A 294 9.85 -141.91 -51.15
N LYS A 295 10.28 -141.18 -52.19
CA LYS A 295 10.52 -141.75 -53.53
C LYS A 295 11.57 -142.86 -53.51
N GLN A 296 12.68 -142.66 -52.79
CA GLN A 296 13.73 -143.67 -52.64
C GLN A 296 13.20 -144.92 -51.91
N ASN A 297 12.39 -144.74 -50.87
CA ASN A 297 11.77 -145.84 -50.14
C ASN A 297 10.78 -146.61 -51.01
N GLU A 298 9.95 -145.91 -51.81
CA GLU A 298 9.08 -146.55 -52.81
C GLU A 298 9.86 -147.39 -53.82
N ILE A 299 11.02 -146.91 -54.28
CA ILE A 299 11.91 -147.67 -55.18
C ILE A 299 12.44 -148.91 -54.45
N ALA A 300 13.00 -148.74 -53.24
CA ALA A 300 13.54 -149.84 -52.45
C ALA A 300 12.49 -150.91 -52.12
N VAL A 301 11.24 -150.52 -51.81
CA VAL A 301 10.11 -151.44 -51.60
C VAL A 301 9.77 -152.17 -52.91
N ARG A 302 9.78 -151.49 -54.05
CA ARG A 302 9.55 -152.11 -55.37
C ARG A 302 10.63 -153.15 -55.69
N ASP A 303 11.88 -152.83 -55.41
CA ASP A 303 13.02 -153.75 -55.59
C ASP A 303 12.91 -154.96 -54.63
N ALA A 304 12.54 -154.71 -53.37
CA ALA A 304 12.28 -155.77 -52.39
C ALA A 304 11.10 -156.69 -52.79
N GLN A 305 10.07 -156.17 -53.47
CA GLN A 305 8.96 -156.98 -54.00
C GLN A 305 9.36 -157.84 -55.21
N GLN A 306 10.41 -157.46 -55.95
CA GLN A 306 10.94 -158.27 -57.05
C GLN A 306 11.94 -159.33 -56.58
N LEU A 307 12.46 -159.21 -55.35
CA LEU A 307 13.40 -160.15 -54.74
C LEU A 307 12.88 -161.60 -54.66
N PRO A 308 11.63 -161.89 -54.22
CA PRO A 308 11.14 -163.27 -54.14
C PRO A 308 11.00 -163.94 -55.51
N ALA A 309 10.69 -163.16 -56.55
CA ALA A 309 10.63 -163.65 -57.92
C ALA A 309 12.04 -163.96 -58.47
N ALA A 310 13.04 -163.15 -58.11
CA ALA A 310 14.44 -163.43 -58.42
C ALA A 310 14.97 -164.65 -57.62
N GLU A 311 14.63 -164.76 -56.34
CA GLU A 311 14.95 -165.89 -55.47
C GLU A 311 14.33 -167.18 -56.00
N GLN A 312 13.05 -167.21 -56.37
CA GLN A 312 12.42 -168.38 -57.02
C GLN A 312 13.12 -168.79 -58.32
N LYS A 313 13.60 -167.81 -59.10
CA LYS A 313 14.37 -168.05 -60.33
C LYS A 313 15.73 -168.67 -60.03
N ILE A 314 16.38 -168.25 -58.95
CA ILE A 314 17.61 -168.87 -58.43
C ILE A 314 17.32 -170.29 -57.95
N THR A 315 16.25 -170.52 -57.19
CA THR A 315 15.91 -171.86 -56.71
C THR A 315 15.59 -172.82 -57.85
N THR A 316 14.88 -172.36 -58.90
CA THR A 316 14.63 -173.20 -60.09
C THR A 316 15.91 -173.48 -60.89
N LEU A 317 16.82 -172.52 -60.99
CA LEU A 317 18.13 -172.74 -61.59
C LEU A 317 19.00 -173.68 -60.74
N GLN A 318 18.95 -173.59 -59.41
CA GLN A 318 19.62 -174.52 -58.49
C GLN A 318 19.08 -175.94 -58.62
N ALA A 319 17.76 -176.13 -58.64
CA ALA A 319 17.16 -177.45 -58.88
C ALA A 319 17.54 -178.03 -60.25
N ARG A 320 17.73 -177.18 -61.27
CA ARG A 320 18.22 -177.58 -62.60
C ARG A 320 19.68 -178.04 -62.54
N VAL A 321 20.51 -177.39 -61.73
CA VAL A 321 21.91 -177.76 -61.52
C VAL A 321 22.01 -179.08 -60.76
N GLU A 322 21.25 -179.25 -59.67
CA GLU A 322 21.21 -180.50 -58.89
C GLU A 322 20.74 -181.70 -59.74
N ASP A 323 19.74 -181.51 -60.62
CA ASP A 323 19.27 -182.58 -61.51
C ASP A 323 20.31 -182.93 -62.60
N LEU A 324 21.06 -181.94 -63.09
CA LEU A 324 22.20 -182.16 -64.00
C LEU A 324 23.37 -182.85 -63.29
N GLU A 325 23.64 -182.53 -62.03
CA GLU A 325 24.65 -183.19 -61.19
C GLU A 325 24.29 -184.67 -60.94
N LEU A 326 23.02 -184.97 -60.65
CA LEU A 326 22.53 -186.35 -60.51
C LEU A 326 22.59 -187.15 -61.82
N GLN A 327 22.36 -186.52 -62.97
CA GLN A 327 22.56 -187.17 -64.28
C GLN A 327 24.04 -187.45 -64.58
N LEU A 328 24.96 -186.64 -64.03
CA LEU A 328 26.40 -186.82 -64.12
C LEU A 328 26.89 -187.98 -63.22
N GLU A 329 26.41 -188.06 -61.97
CA GLU A 329 26.73 -189.17 -61.05
C GLU A 329 26.21 -190.53 -61.56
N ARG A 330 25.00 -190.57 -62.14
CA ARG A 330 24.45 -191.80 -62.73
C ARG A 330 25.23 -192.28 -63.96
N LYS A 331 25.86 -191.36 -64.72
CA LYS A 331 26.74 -191.74 -65.84
C LYS A 331 28.13 -192.19 -65.38
N LEU A 332 28.66 -191.63 -64.29
CA LEU A 332 29.92 -192.08 -63.66
C LEU A 332 29.79 -193.47 -63.02
N SER A 333 28.59 -193.84 -62.55
CA SER A 333 28.31 -195.15 -61.94
C SER A 333 28.17 -196.32 -62.95
N SER A 334 28.15 -196.03 -64.25
CA SER A 334 28.00 -197.05 -65.31
C SER A 334 29.30 -197.36 -66.07
N GLU A 335 30.45 -196.83 -65.65
CA GLU A 335 31.75 -196.99 -66.32
C GLU A 335 32.87 -197.65 -65.47
N GLN A 336 32.56 -198.27 -64.31
CA GLN A 336 33.50 -199.14 -63.58
C GLN A 336 32.86 -200.39 -62.97
#